data_AF-A0A845LR29-F1
#
_entry.id   AF-A0A845LR29-F1
#
_cell.length_a   1.000
_cell.length_b   1.000
_cell.length_c   1.000
_cell.angle_alpha   90.00
_cell.angle_beta   90.00
_cell.angle_gamma   90.00
#
_symmetry.space_group_name_H-M   'P 1'
#
loop_
_entity.id
_entity.type
_entity.pdbx_description
1 polymer ?
#
loop_
_entity_poly.entity_id
_entity_poly.type
_entity_poly.pdbx_seq_one_letter_code
_entity_poly.pdbx_strand_id
1 'polypeptide(L)'
;MPKSMERLLWLQLIGIAAFNKVDYLMTLEALERGFKEANPFLAPMVGTFEFPLVKLFLVPLLLVLLWQLRHKIGRSLVTLAWVPFAAYSTVVLYHRMILF
;
A
#
# COMPACT_ATOMS: atom_id res chain seq x y z
N MET A 1 1.53 13.68 -19.93
CA MET A 1 2.11 14.20 -18.67
C MET A 1 3.60 14.45 -18.89
N PRO A 2 4.28 15.43 -18.24
CA PRO A 2 5.73 15.59 -18.40
C PRO A 2 6.47 14.32 -17.97
N LYS A 3 7.54 13.93 -18.69
CA LYS A 3 8.31 12.69 -18.40
C LYS A 3 8.79 12.61 -16.95
N SER A 4 9.15 13.73 -16.33
CA SER A 4 9.55 13.79 -14.91
C SER A 4 8.42 13.36 -13.96
N MET A 5 7.19 13.80 -14.23
CA MET A 5 6.01 13.43 -13.46
C MET A 5 5.63 11.97 -13.65
N GLU A 6 5.83 11.40 -14.85
CA GLU A 6 5.62 9.96 -15.07
C GLU A 6 6.60 9.09 -14.29
N ARG A 7 7.87 9.49 -14.25
CA ARG A 7 8.89 8.82 -13.42
C ARG A 7 8.55 8.91 -11.94
N LEU A 8 8.14 10.09 -11.48
CA LEU A 8 7.71 10.27 -10.08
C LEU A 8 6.51 9.39 -9.74
N LEU A 9 5.49 9.36 -10.60
CA LEU A 9 4.32 8.48 -10.43
C LEU A 9 4.74 7.02 -10.36
N TRP A 10 5.62 6.58 -11.25
CA TRP A 10 6.11 5.21 -11.26
C TRP A 10 6.82 4.84 -9.95
N LEU A 11 7.67 5.74 -9.43
CA LEU A 11 8.31 5.58 -8.13
C LEU A 11 7.30 5.53 -6.99
N GLN A 12 6.27 6.38 -7.01
CA GLN A 12 5.20 6.37 -6.01
C GLN A 12 4.45 5.03 -6.04
N LEU A 13 4.02 4.57 -7.21
CA LEU A 13 3.27 3.31 -7.34
C LEU A 13 4.08 2.10 -6.90
N ILE A 14 5.37 2.03 -7.26
CA ILE A 14 6.26 0.95 -6.79
C ILE A 14 6.52 1.04 -5.30
N GLY A 15 6.73 2.25 -4.77
CA GLY A 15 6.88 2.44 -3.34
C GLY A 15 5.64 2.03 -2.55
N ILE A 16 4.43 2.38 -3.04
CA ILE A 16 3.17 1.92 -2.44
C ILE A 16 3.10 0.39 -2.47
N ALA A 17 3.41 -0.25 -3.60
CA ALA A 17 3.39 -1.71 -3.70
C ALA A 17 4.38 -2.36 -2.72
N ALA A 18 5.60 -1.82 -2.62
CA ALA A 18 6.62 -2.31 -1.72
C ALA A 18 6.21 -2.13 -0.24
N PHE A 19 5.75 -0.93 0.15
CA PHE A 19 5.33 -0.66 1.52
C PHE A 19 4.08 -1.45 1.91
N ASN A 20 3.12 -1.64 1.01
CA ASN A 20 1.97 -2.50 1.27
C ASN A 20 2.38 -3.98 1.45
N LYS A 21 3.39 -4.46 0.73
CA LYS A 21 3.94 -5.80 0.95
C LYS A 21 4.65 -5.91 2.30
N VAL A 22 5.45 -4.91 2.68
CA VAL A 22 6.12 -4.87 3.99
C VAL A 22 5.10 -4.77 5.12
N ASP A 23 4.08 -3.93 4.97
CA ASP A 23 2.95 -3.80 5.90
C ASP A 23 2.25 -5.16 6.11
N TYR A 24 1.96 -5.90 5.04
CA TYR A 24 1.41 -7.26 5.15
C TYR A 24 2.28 -8.18 6.02
N LEU A 25 3.59 -8.23 5.76
CA LEU A 25 4.53 -9.07 6.51
C LEU A 25 4.60 -8.65 7.99
N MET A 26 4.70 -7.35 8.25
CA MET A 26 4.72 -6.81 9.62
C MET A 26 3.39 -7.03 10.34
N THR A 27 2.25 -7.01 9.63
CA THR A 27 0.97 -7.34 10.23
C THR A 27 0.94 -8.79 10.68
N LEU A 28 1.44 -9.74 9.86
CA LEU A 28 1.53 -11.14 10.27
C LEU A 28 2.38 -11.33 11.52
N GLU A 29 3.56 -10.70 11.55
CA GLU A 29 4.43 -10.73 12.74
C GLU A 29 3.76 -10.11 13.97
N ALA A 30 3.06 -8.99 13.81
CA ALA A 30 2.31 -8.37 14.90
C ALA A 30 1.18 -9.29 15.42
N LEU A 31 0.45 -9.95 14.52
CA LEU A 31 -0.59 -10.92 14.87
C LEU A 31 0.00 -12.12 15.64
N GLU A 32 1.15 -12.63 15.23
CA GLU A 32 1.87 -13.71 15.95
C GLU A 32 2.29 -13.29 17.36
N ARG A 33 2.58 -12.00 17.57
CA ARG A 33 2.88 -11.41 18.89
C ARG A 33 1.63 -11.04 19.71
N GLY A 34 0.43 -11.34 19.22
CA GLY A 34 -0.84 -11.11 19.92
C GLY A 34 -1.47 -9.73 19.73
N PHE A 35 -0.93 -8.90 18.82
CA PHE A 35 -1.60 -7.67 18.40
C PHE A 35 -2.82 -7.98 17.52
N LYS A 36 -3.61 -6.95 17.21
CA LYS A 36 -4.78 -7.03 16.34
C LYS A 36 -4.62 -6.07 15.17
N GLU A 37 -5.18 -6.44 14.01
CA GLU A 37 -5.28 -5.55 12.86
C GLU A 37 -6.16 -4.34 13.24
N ALA A 38 -5.60 -3.14 13.07
CA ALA A 38 -6.25 -1.89 13.43
C ALA A 38 -7.21 -1.39 12.34
N ASN A 39 -7.05 -1.86 11.10
CA ASN A 39 -7.94 -1.51 10.01
C ASN A 39 -9.29 -2.24 10.17
N PRO A 40 -10.39 -1.52 10.44
CA PRO A 40 -11.70 -2.16 10.70
C PRO A 40 -12.26 -2.92 9.49
N PHE A 41 -11.82 -2.59 8.27
CA PHE A 41 -12.22 -3.31 7.06
C PHE A 41 -11.44 -4.61 6.85
N LEU A 42 -10.17 -4.64 7.26
CA LEU A 42 -9.32 -5.82 7.11
C LEU A 42 -9.36 -6.73 8.34
N ALA A 43 -9.68 -6.21 9.52
CA ALA A 43 -9.74 -6.98 10.76
C ALA A 43 -10.63 -8.23 10.66
N PRO A 44 -11.81 -8.21 10.01
CA PRO A 44 -12.64 -9.41 9.84
C PRO A 44 -12.02 -10.46 8.90
N MET A 45 -11.09 -10.06 8.03
CA MET A 45 -10.44 -10.95 7.06
C MET A 45 -9.19 -11.63 7.65
N VAL A 46 -8.71 -11.19 8.81
CA VAL A 46 -7.52 -11.77 9.44
C VAL A 46 -7.74 -13.27 9.69
N GLY A 47 -6.78 -14.07 9.26
CA GLY A 47 -6.85 -15.54 9.35
C GLY A 47 -7.62 -16.21 8.20
N THR A 48 -8.20 -15.44 7.27
CA THR A 48 -8.81 -15.96 6.03
C THR A 48 -7.88 -15.76 4.82
N PHE A 49 -8.20 -16.42 3.70
CA PHE A 49 -7.47 -16.23 2.44
C PHE A 49 -7.70 -14.83 1.83
N GLU A 50 -8.72 -14.10 2.28
CA GLU A 50 -9.08 -12.78 1.75
C GLU A 50 -8.06 -11.72 2.14
N PHE A 51 -7.48 -11.81 3.34
CA PHE A 51 -6.47 -10.86 3.83
C PHE A 51 -5.23 -10.77 2.93
N PRO A 52 -4.52 -11.88 2.60
CA PRO A 52 -3.44 -11.82 1.62
C PRO A 52 -3.94 -11.50 0.21
N LEU A 53 -5.17 -11.89 -0.17
CA LEU A 53 -5.72 -11.55 -1.49
C LEU A 53 -5.88 -10.05 -1.68
N VAL A 54 -6.38 -9.34 -0.66
CA VAL A 54 -6.53 -7.88 -0.71
C VAL A 54 -5.16 -7.20 -0.78
N LYS A 55 -4.24 -7.51 0.16
CA LYS A 55 -2.93 -6.83 0.20
C LYS A 55 -2.04 -7.23 -0.97
N LEU A 56 -1.95 -8.50 -1.36
CA LEU A 56 -0.96 -8.97 -2.35
C LEU A 56 -1.48 -9.04 -3.79
N PHE A 57 -2.80 -9.00 -4.01
CA PHE A 57 -3.36 -9.03 -5.37
C PHE A 57 -4.18 -7.78 -5.68
N LEU A 58 -5.18 -7.44 -4.86
CA LEU A 58 -6.09 -6.33 -5.17
C LEU A 58 -5.35 -4.99 -5.20
N VAL A 59 -4.54 -4.68 -4.19
CA VAL A 59 -3.77 -3.43 -4.15
C VAL A 59 -2.82 -3.31 -5.35
N PRO A 60 -1.94 -4.29 -5.67
CA PRO A 60 -1.12 -4.24 -6.89
C PRO A 60 -1.92 -4.09 -8.19
N LEU A 61 -3.06 -4.77 -8.31
CA LEU A 61 -3.93 -4.65 -9.48
C LEU A 61 -4.48 -3.22 -9.64
N LEU A 62 -4.91 -2.59 -8.55
CA LEU A 62 -5.34 -1.20 -8.55
C LEU A 62 -4.20 -0.25 -8.95
N LEU A 63 -2.96 -0.49 -8.51
CA LEU A 63 -1.80 0.31 -8.90
C LEU A 63 -1.48 0.17 -10.40
N VAL A 64 -1.61 -1.04 -10.96
CA VAL A 64 -1.49 -1.27 -12.42
C VAL A 64 -2.59 -0.52 -13.17
N LEU A 65 -3.83 -0.56 -12.68
CA LEU A 65 -4.95 0.18 -13.27
C LEU A 65 -4.69 1.69 -13.25
N LEU A 66 -4.22 2.24 -12.13
CA LEU A 66 -3.84 3.65 -12.03
C LEU A 66 -2.73 4.01 -13.03
N TRP A 67 -1.75 3.13 -13.21
CA TRP A 67 -0.72 3.32 -14.22
C TRP A 67 -1.31 3.35 -15.65
N GLN A 68 -2.23 2.45 -15.97
CA GLN A 68 -2.90 2.43 -17.29
C GLN A 68 -3.74 3.69 -17.52
N LEU A 69 -4.41 4.19 -16.48
CA LEU A 69 -5.27 5.38 -16.55
C LEU A 69 -4.52 6.71 -16.38
N ARG A 70 -3.19 6.69 -16.16
CA ARG A 70 -2.39 7.88 -15.83
C ARG A 70 -2.53 9.04 -16.82
N HIS A 71 -2.72 8.73 -18.11
CA HIS A 71 -2.86 9.76 -19.14
C HIS A 71 -4.25 10.40 -19.16
N LYS A 72 -5.28 9.66 -18.72
CA LYS A 72 -6.66 10.17 -18.61
C LYS A 72 -6.82 11.07 -17.38
N ILE A 73 -6.22 10.69 -16.25
CA ILE A 73 -6.30 11.45 -14.98
C ILE A 73 -5.31 12.62 -14.98
N GLY A 74 -4.15 12.45 -15.63
CA GLY A 74 -3.15 13.50 -15.75
C GLY A 74 -2.45 13.81 -14.43
N ARG A 75 -2.11 15.09 -14.22
CA ARG A 75 -1.24 15.53 -13.11
C ARG A 75 -1.84 15.29 -11.73
N SER A 76 -3.17 15.33 -11.61
CA SER A 76 -3.88 15.09 -10.34
C SER A 76 -3.57 13.72 -9.75
N LEU A 77 -3.28 12.71 -10.59
CA LEU A 77 -2.93 11.38 -10.12
C LEU A 77 -1.63 11.38 -9.29
N VAL A 78 -0.63 12.17 -9.70
CA VAL A 78 0.66 12.25 -8.99
C VAL A 78 0.49 12.86 -7.60
N THR A 79 -0.33 13.91 -7.51
CA THR A 79 -0.66 14.55 -6.23
C THR A 79 -1.45 13.61 -5.33
N LEU A 80 -2.45 12.91 -5.87
CA LEU A 80 -3.27 11.97 -5.11
C LEU A 80 -2.47 10.74 -4.67
N ALA A 81 -1.53 10.26 -5.48
CA ALA A 81 -0.68 9.10 -5.16
C ALA A 81 0.25 9.34 -3.96
N TRP A 82 0.53 10.60 -3.60
CA TRP A 82 1.26 10.91 -2.36
C TRP A 82 0.50 10.48 -1.11
N VAL A 83 -0.83 10.50 -1.12
CA VAL A 83 -1.64 10.13 0.05
C VAL A 83 -1.42 8.66 0.43
N PRO A 84 -1.66 7.65 -0.44
CA PRO A 84 -1.37 6.27 -0.11
C PRO A 84 0.13 6.01 0.09
N PHE A 85 1.01 6.70 -0.65
CA PHE A 85 2.46 6.55 -0.45
C PHE A 85 2.88 6.93 0.97
N ALA A 86 2.46 8.10 1.44
CA ALA A 86 2.75 8.57 2.78
C ALA A 86 2.07 7.71 3.84
N ALA A 87 0.80 7.32 3.63
CA ALA A 87 0.08 6.45 4.56
C ALA A 87 0.79 5.11 4.77
N TYR A 88 1.14 4.39 3.70
CA TYR A 88 1.86 3.12 3.82
C TYR A 88 3.26 3.30 4.40
N SER A 89 3.97 4.37 4.04
CA SER A 89 5.27 4.69 4.66
C SER A 89 5.15 4.86 6.17
N THR A 90 4.14 5.61 6.63
CA THR A 90 3.88 5.83 8.06
C THR A 90 3.55 4.53 8.78
N VAL A 91 2.70 3.68 8.20
CA VAL A 91 2.33 2.39 8.82
C VAL A 91 3.53 1.47 8.95
N VAL A 92 4.41 1.41 7.94
CA VAL A 92 5.64 0.62 8.00
C VAL A 92 6.59 1.15 9.09
N LEU A 93 6.76 2.47 9.18
CA LEU A 93 7.59 3.09 10.22
C LEU A 93 7.01 2.85 11.63
N TYR A 94 5.69 2.93 11.77
CA TYR A 94 4.99 2.66 13.02
C TYR A 94 5.17 1.20 13.47
N HIS A 95 4.95 0.23 12.59
CA HIS A 95 5.20 -1.18 12.89
C HIS A 95 6.65 -1.42 13.29
N ARG A 96 7.59 -0.81 12.56
CA ARG A 96 9.01 -0.92 12.89
C ARG A 96 9.33 -0.42 14.30
N MET A 97 8.70 0.68 14.74
CA MET A 97 8.91 1.25 16.08
C MET A 97 8.30 0.40 17.21
N ILE A 98 7.26 -0.38 16.94
CA ILE A 98 6.59 -1.21 17.95
C ILE A 98 7.17 -2.62 18.00
N LEU A 99 7.58 -3.17 16.85
CA LEU A 99 8.08 -4.53 16.72
C LEU A 99 9.58 -4.64 17.00
N PHE A 100 10.34 -3.54 16.95
CA PHE A 100 11.79 -3.47 17.21
C PHE A 100 12.13 -2.29 18.11
#